data_AF-A0A8D8H2J5-F1
#
_entry.id   AF-A0A8D8H2J5-F1
#
_cell.length_a   1.000
_cell.length_b   1.000
_cell.length_c   1.000
_cell.angle_alpha   90.00
_cell.angle_beta   90.00
_cell.angle_gamma   90.00
#
_symmetry.space_group_name_H-M   'P 1'
#
loop_
_entity.id
_entity.type
_entity.pdbx_description
1 polymer ?
#
loop_
_entity_poly.entity_id
_entity_poly.type
_entity_poly.pdbx_seq_one_letter_code
_entity_poly.pdbx_strand_id
1 'polypeptide(L)'
;MAIEQTILLAVAPSEDNLLHLKNINPKYKPFKCNINTFTIDLPEASGPEWYKYFLCGIKGILEHIAPQNPKGMAVVLSGNIPPASGLSSSSAVVSASVLCCAFLHNVPLVKQTLATVSADCERYIGTQGGGMDQAIAFLAKQGTAQFIEWNPLKATPVHLPNNAVFVIANSLSEANKAATSDFNQRTYSVSFNLVVSEQWN
;
A
#
# COMPACT_ATOMS: atom_id res chain seq x y z
N MET A 1 -5.81 13.64 -3.93
CA MET A 1 -6.04 14.09 -2.53
C MET A 1 -6.37 12.88 -1.69
N ALA A 2 -6.06 12.88 -0.39
CA ALA A 2 -6.54 11.82 0.50
C ALA A 2 -8.00 12.09 0.89
N ILE A 3 -8.77 11.01 1.06
CA ILE A 3 -10.11 11.04 1.64
C ILE A 3 -10.03 10.78 3.15
N GLU A 4 -11.13 10.95 3.87
CA GLU A 4 -11.18 10.72 5.32
C GLU A 4 -11.19 9.23 5.70
N GLN A 5 -11.73 8.38 4.83
CA GLN A 5 -11.66 6.93 5.03
C GLN A 5 -10.20 6.47 5.06
N THR A 6 -9.89 5.58 5.99
CA THR A 6 -8.52 5.23 6.35
C THR A 6 -8.38 3.77 6.76
N ILE A 7 -7.13 3.33 6.91
CA ILE A 7 -6.74 2.12 7.62
C ILE A 7 -6.07 2.55 8.93
N LEU A 8 -6.61 2.07 10.05
CA LEU A 8 -6.10 2.28 11.39
C LEU A 8 -5.51 0.97 11.93
N LEU A 9 -4.32 1.06 12.51
CA LEU A 9 -3.63 -0.06 13.12
C LEU A 9 -3.42 0.20 14.61
N ALA A 10 -3.81 -0.75 15.45
CA ALA A 10 -3.30 -0.86 16.81
C ALA A 10 -2.15 -1.87 16.80
N VAL A 11 -0.99 -1.50 17.33
CA VAL A 11 0.23 -2.31 17.27
C VAL A 11 0.93 -2.40 18.62
N ALA A 12 1.46 -3.57 18.94
CA ALA A 12 2.40 -3.81 20.02
C ALA A 12 3.52 -4.77 19.58
N PRO A 13 4.72 -4.71 20.17
CA PRO A 13 5.72 -5.77 20.03
C PRO A 13 5.14 -7.12 20.48
N SER A 14 5.56 -8.22 19.84
CA SER A 14 5.21 -9.57 20.31
C SER A 14 6.37 -10.19 21.09
N GLU A 15 6.03 -11.01 22.09
CA GLU A 15 7.01 -11.71 22.93
C GLU A 15 7.53 -13.00 22.26
N ASP A 16 6.82 -13.54 21.27
CA ASP A 16 7.15 -14.79 20.59
C ASP A 16 7.93 -14.60 19.27
N ASN A 17 8.33 -13.36 18.94
CA ASN A 17 8.94 -12.98 17.66
C ASN A 17 8.08 -13.32 16.42
N LEU A 18 6.77 -13.52 16.61
CA LEU A 18 5.85 -13.82 15.51
C LEU A 18 5.06 -12.57 15.13
N LEU A 19 4.64 -12.51 13.87
CA LEU A 19 3.70 -11.53 13.36
C LEU A 19 2.28 -12.07 13.58
N HIS A 20 1.46 -11.38 14.36
CA HIS A 20 0.06 -11.72 14.61
C HIS A 20 -0.82 -10.64 13.99
N LEU A 21 -1.68 -11.01 13.05
CA LEU A 21 -2.57 -10.11 12.35
C LEU A 21 -4.02 -10.46 12.66
N LYS A 22 -4.76 -9.48 13.16
CA LYS A 22 -6.21 -9.56 13.34
C LYS A 22 -6.89 -8.40 12.64
N ASN A 23 -8.14 -8.59 12.29
CA ASN A 23 -9.00 -7.56 11.74
C ASN A 23 -10.26 -7.45 12.61
N ILE A 24 -10.77 -6.24 12.81
CA ILE A 24 -12.03 -6.05 13.54
C ILE A 24 -13.23 -6.58 12.76
N ASN A 25 -13.12 -6.65 11.43
CA ASN A 25 -14.17 -7.18 10.58
C ASN A 25 -13.98 -8.70 10.46
N PRO A 26 -14.96 -9.51 10.92
CA PRO A 26 -14.84 -10.97 10.95
C PRO A 26 -14.74 -11.63 9.57
N LYS A 27 -15.07 -10.91 8.48
CA LYS A 27 -14.84 -11.37 7.10
C LYS A 27 -13.36 -11.68 6.84
N TYR A 28 -12.45 -10.93 7.47
CA TYR A 28 -11.01 -11.09 7.31
C TYR A 28 -10.44 -11.97 8.41
N LYS A 29 -10.14 -13.22 8.08
CA LYS A 29 -9.64 -14.21 9.05
C LYS A 29 -8.29 -13.76 9.63
N PRO A 30 -8.04 -14.04 10.93
CA PRO A 30 -6.72 -13.81 11.54
C PRO A 30 -5.61 -14.58 10.82
N PHE A 31 -4.39 -14.05 10.88
CA PHE A 31 -3.20 -14.67 10.31
C PHE A 31 -2.01 -14.57 11.26
N LYS A 32 -1.11 -15.57 11.22
CA LYS A 32 0.10 -15.61 12.04
C LYS A 32 1.25 -16.21 11.25
N CYS A 33 2.44 -15.61 11.32
CA CYS A 33 3.66 -16.16 10.71
C CYS A 33 4.93 -15.75 11.46
N ASN A 34 6.06 -16.39 11.14
CA ASN A 34 7.37 -15.96 11.61
C ASN A 34 7.87 -14.77 10.77
N ILE A 35 8.25 -13.67 11.43
CA ILE A 35 8.69 -12.45 10.75
C ILE A 35 9.99 -12.62 9.96
N ASN A 36 10.81 -13.61 10.31
CA ASN A 36 12.11 -13.85 9.66
C ASN A 36 12.02 -14.74 8.42
N THR A 37 10.95 -15.52 8.27
CA THR A 37 10.91 -16.62 7.28
C THR A 37 9.66 -16.65 6.43
N PHE A 38 8.76 -15.67 6.55
CA PHE A 38 7.53 -15.67 5.76
C PHE A 38 7.81 -15.40 4.27
N THR A 39 6.95 -15.95 3.42
CA THR A 39 6.93 -15.74 1.98
C THR A 39 5.61 -15.10 1.57
N ILE A 40 5.59 -14.45 0.40
CA ILE A 40 4.38 -13.87 -0.20
C ILE A 40 4.06 -14.68 -1.45
N ASP A 41 3.41 -15.83 -1.24
CA ASP A 41 3.03 -16.72 -2.34
C ASP A 41 1.65 -16.32 -2.86
N LEU A 42 1.53 -16.03 -4.15
CA LEU A 42 0.28 -15.58 -4.76
C LEU A 42 -0.46 -16.77 -5.39
N PRO A 43 -1.74 -17.00 -5.06
CA PRO A 43 -2.49 -18.10 -5.64
C PRO A 43 -2.90 -17.74 -7.07
N GLU A 44 -2.89 -18.72 -7.97
CA GLU A 44 -3.17 -18.48 -9.40
C GLU A 44 -4.63 -18.09 -9.69
N ALA A 45 -5.60 -18.48 -8.85
CA ALA A 45 -7.02 -18.46 -9.22
C ALA A 45 -7.98 -17.67 -8.29
N SER A 46 -7.61 -17.34 -7.05
CA SER A 46 -8.55 -16.78 -6.06
C SER A 46 -8.24 -15.36 -5.58
N GLY A 47 -7.25 -14.70 -6.18
CA GLY A 47 -6.72 -13.42 -5.70
C GLY A 47 -6.01 -13.53 -4.34
N PRO A 48 -5.26 -12.49 -3.93
CA PRO A 48 -4.51 -12.52 -2.68
C PRO A 48 -5.42 -12.34 -1.46
N GLU A 49 -5.14 -13.13 -0.41
CA GLU A 49 -5.68 -12.91 0.92
C GLU A 49 -5.29 -11.53 1.47
N TRP A 50 -6.15 -10.93 2.28
CA TRP A 50 -5.98 -9.55 2.77
C TRP A 50 -4.63 -9.32 3.47
N TYR A 51 -4.17 -10.31 4.24
CA TYR A 51 -2.94 -10.21 5.01
C TYR A 51 -1.70 -10.16 4.11
N LYS A 52 -1.77 -10.59 2.85
CA LYS A 52 -0.64 -10.54 1.91
C LYS A 52 -0.27 -9.11 1.55
N TYR A 53 -1.24 -8.20 1.47
CA TYR A 53 -0.95 -6.76 1.35
C TYR A 53 -0.20 -6.24 2.58
N PHE A 54 -0.58 -6.69 3.78
CA PHE A 54 0.15 -6.34 4.99
C PHE A 54 1.59 -6.89 4.96
N LEU A 55 1.78 -8.15 4.55
CA LEU A 55 3.09 -8.77 4.39
C LEU A 55 3.99 -8.05 3.38
N CYS A 56 3.42 -7.50 2.29
CA CYS A 56 4.16 -6.68 1.33
C CYS A 56 4.86 -5.52 2.05
N GLY A 57 4.11 -4.77 2.87
CA GLY A 57 4.64 -3.65 3.64
C GLY A 57 5.72 -4.06 4.64
N ILE A 58 5.49 -5.15 5.39
CA ILE A 58 6.46 -5.67 6.37
C ILE A 58 7.75 -6.09 5.66
N LYS A 59 7.65 -6.83 4.56
CA LYS A 59 8.81 -7.28 3.78
C LYS A 59 9.62 -6.09 3.26
N GLY A 60 8.96 -5.14 2.61
CA GLY A 60 9.64 -4.00 1.98
C GLY A 60 10.43 -3.15 2.97
N ILE A 61 9.84 -2.81 4.12
CA ILE A 61 10.53 -2.00 5.12
C ILE A 61 11.64 -2.76 5.85
N LEU A 62 11.47 -4.07 6.11
CA LEU A 62 12.52 -4.89 6.70
C LEU A 62 13.72 -5.03 5.76
N GLU A 63 13.50 -5.18 4.45
CA GLU A 63 14.56 -5.18 3.45
C GLU A 63 15.25 -3.82 3.36
N HIS A 64 14.49 -2.74 3.46
CA HIS A 64 15.04 -1.38 3.43
C HIS A 64 15.96 -1.08 4.61
N ILE A 65 15.58 -1.51 5.83
CA ILE A 65 16.34 -1.19 7.05
C ILE A 65 17.34 -2.28 7.45
N ALA A 66 17.20 -3.50 6.91
CA ALA A 66 18.03 -4.67 7.16
C ALA A 66 18.43 -4.85 8.64
N PRO A 67 17.46 -4.97 9.56
CA PRO A 67 17.77 -5.03 10.98
C PRO A 67 18.39 -6.39 11.31
N GLN A 68 19.36 -6.42 12.24
CA GLN A 68 20.01 -7.67 12.65
C GLN A 68 19.02 -8.68 13.23
N ASN A 69 18.03 -8.21 13.99
CA ASN A 69 16.97 -9.02 14.59
C ASN A 69 15.61 -8.34 14.38
N PRO A 70 14.85 -8.71 13.33
CA PRO A 70 13.48 -8.26 13.14
C PRO A 70 12.61 -8.61 14.35
N LYS A 71 11.86 -7.64 14.86
CA LYS A 71 10.97 -7.82 16.01
C LYS A 71 9.58 -8.25 15.56
N GLY A 72 9.07 -9.33 16.16
CA GLY A 72 7.68 -9.71 15.99
C GLY A 72 6.72 -8.62 16.49
N MET A 73 5.47 -8.68 16.02
CA MET A 73 4.45 -7.68 16.35
C MET A 73 3.04 -8.28 16.34
N ALA A 74 2.21 -7.77 17.23
CA ALA A 74 0.77 -8.02 17.25
C ALA A 74 0.04 -6.78 16.71
N VAL A 75 -0.78 -6.99 15.69
CA VAL A 75 -1.47 -5.91 14.96
C VAL A 75 -2.95 -6.22 14.87
N VAL A 76 -3.79 -5.23 15.20
CA VAL A 76 -5.22 -5.23 14.92
C VAL A 76 -5.51 -4.14 13.91
N LEU A 77 -6.10 -4.54 12.78
CA LEU A 77 -6.47 -3.66 11.68
C LEU A 77 -7.95 -3.29 11.74
N SER A 78 -8.24 -2.00 11.56
CA SER A 78 -9.56 -1.46 11.29
C SER A 78 -9.50 -0.62 10.02
N GLY A 79 -10.51 -0.71 9.17
CA GLY A 79 -10.54 0.03 7.91
C GLY A 79 -11.95 0.32 7.46
N ASN A 80 -12.19 1.54 6.99
CA ASN A 80 -13.48 1.99 6.48
C ASN A 80 -13.42 2.46 5.01
N ILE A 81 -12.28 2.27 4.34
CA ILE A 81 -12.18 2.44 2.88
C ILE A 81 -12.93 1.29 2.21
N PRO A 82 -13.92 1.55 1.33
CA PRO A 82 -14.61 0.49 0.60
C PRO A 82 -13.60 -0.35 -0.22
N PRO A 83 -13.49 -1.67 0.02
CA PRO A 83 -12.52 -2.50 -0.68
C PRO A 83 -12.87 -2.61 -2.17
N ALA A 84 -11.83 -2.80 -3.01
CA ALA A 84 -11.98 -3.07 -4.45
C ALA A 84 -12.83 -2.03 -5.23
N SER A 85 -12.87 -0.79 -4.75
CA SER A 85 -13.76 0.28 -5.26
C SER A 85 -13.03 1.41 -6.01
N GLY A 86 -11.74 1.24 -6.29
CA GLY A 86 -10.91 2.29 -6.88
C GLY A 86 -10.38 3.34 -5.89
N LEU A 87 -10.70 3.22 -4.59
CA LEU A 87 -10.25 4.14 -3.52
C LEU A 87 -8.96 3.68 -2.81
N SER A 88 -8.17 2.83 -3.46
CA SER A 88 -6.82 2.46 -3.01
C SER A 88 -6.72 1.85 -1.60
N SER A 89 -7.72 1.05 -1.21
CA SER A 89 -7.71 0.34 0.08
C SER A 89 -6.49 -0.59 0.24
N SER A 90 -5.99 -1.20 -0.85
CA SER A 90 -4.78 -2.04 -0.82
C SER A 90 -3.54 -1.24 -0.43
N SER A 91 -3.30 -0.12 -1.11
CA SER A 91 -2.17 0.77 -0.88
C SER A 91 -2.23 1.42 0.49
N ALA A 92 -3.43 1.68 1.02
CA ALA A 92 -3.61 2.13 2.40
C ALA A 92 -3.17 1.06 3.42
N VAL A 93 -3.49 -0.22 3.19
CA VAL A 93 -3.02 -1.34 4.05
C VAL A 93 -1.49 -1.49 3.96
N VAL A 94 -0.92 -1.44 2.75
CA VAL A 94 0.54 -1.53 2.54
C VAL A 94 1.26 -0.37 3.23
N SER A 95 0.80 0.87 3.00
CA SER A 95 1.40 2.07 3.58
C SER A 95 1.31 2.07 5.11
N ALA A 96 0.16 1.66 5.66
CA ALA A 96 0.00 1.51 7.11
C ALA A 96 0.92 0.42 7.68
N SER A 97 1.10 -0.70 6.98
CA SER A 97 2.02 -1.77 7.36
C SER A 97 3.48 -1.30 7.39
N VAL A 98 3.93 -0.58 6.36
CA VAL A 98 5.27 0.04 6.30
C VAL A 98 5.47 0.98 7.49
N LEU A 99 4.53 1.90 7.71
CA LEU A 99 4.59 2.86 8.83
C LEU A 99 4.64 2.15 10.19
N CYS A 100 3.80 1.14 10.37
CA CYS A 100 3.71 0.34 11.59
C CYS A 100 5.03 -0.34 11.94
N CYS A 101 5.64 -1.02 10.96
CA CYS A 101 6.91 -1.72 11.18
C CYS A 101 8.07 -0.75 11.36
N ALA A 102 8.11 0.35 10.58
CA ALA A 102 9.09 1.42 10.75
C ALA A 102 9.03 2.01 12.16
N PHE A 103 7.82 2.30 12.67
CA PHE A 103 7.60 2.79 14.03
C PHE A 103 8.14 1.81 15.09
N LEU A 104 7.81 0.53 15.00
CA LEU A 104 8.28 -0.49 15.95
C LEU A 104 9.80 -0.68 15.95
N HIS A 105 10.44 -0.47 14.79
CA HIS A 105 11.89 -0.58 14.64
C HIS A 105 12.63 0.75 14.89
N ASN A 106 11.93 1.79 15.35
CA ASN A 106 12.48 3.14 15.60
C ASN A 106 13.18 3.74 14.36
N VAL A 107 12.64 3.47 13.18
CA VAL A 107 13.15 4.00 11.91
C VAL A 107 12.69 5.45 11.75
N PRO A 108 13.53 6.37 11.25
CA PRO A 108 13.10 7.73 10.94
C PRO A 108 11.90 7.73 9.98
N LEU A 109 10.80 8.36 10.38
CA LEU A 109 9.54 8.36 9.63
C LEU A 109 9.52 9.43 8.52
N VAL A 110 10.49 9.36 7.61
CA VAL A 110 10.60 10.27 6.45
C VAL A 110 9.53 9.90 5.43
N LYS A 111 8.51 10.75 5.30
CA LYS A 111 7.30 10.49 4.48
C LYS A 111 7.59 10.08 3.04
N GLN A 112 8.52 10.77 2.37
CA GLN A 112 8.90 10.44 0.99
C GLN A 112 9.52 9.05 0.90
N THR A 113 10.41 8.70 1.82
CA THR A 113 11.02 7.36 1.88
C THR A 113 9.96 6.29 2.11
N LEU A 114 9.07 6.50 3.10
CA LEU A 114 8.00 5.54 3.39
C LEU A 114 7.04 5.37 2.21
N ALA A 115 6.71 6.45 1.49
CA ALA A 115 5.90 6.39 0.28
C ALA A 115 6.57 5.59 -0.83
N THR A 116 7.86 5.85 -1.09
CA THR A 116 8.63 5.12 -2.11
C THR A 116 8.74 3.64 -1.77
N VAL A 117 9.13 3.30 -0.54
CA VAL A 117 9.20 1.89 -0.07
C VAL A 117 7.85 1.20 -0.20
N SER A 118 6.76 1.88 0.18
CA SER A 118 5.40 1.32 0.08
C SER A 118 5.00 1.04 -1.36
N ALA A 119 5.34 1.95 -2.29
CA ALA A 119 5.06 1.78 -3.71
C ALA A 119 5.83 0.59 -4.31
N ASP A 120 7.09 0.44 -3.93
CA ASP A 120 7.93 -0.66 -4.43
C ASP A 120 7.47 -2.00 -3.88
N CYS A 121 7.17 -2.07 -2.57
CA CYS A 121 6.81 -3.33 -1.94
C CYS A 121 5.39 -3.79 -2.25
N GLU A 122 4.45 -2.89 -2.59
CA GLU A 122 3.11 -3.33 -3.04
C GLU A 122 3.19 -4.21 -4.28
N ARG A 123 4.23 -4.06 -5.12
CA ARG A 123 4.44 -4.92 -6.30
C ARG A 123 4.67 -6.39 -5.94
N TYR A 124 5.03 -6.72 -4.70
CA TYR A 124 5.08 -8.11 -4.24
C TYR A 124 3.72 -8.80 -4.27
N ILE A 125 2.61 -8.05 -4.33
CA ILE A 125 1.28 -8.62 -4.54
C ILE A 125 1.00 -9.02 -6.00
N GLY A 126 1.93 -8.74 -6.91
CA GLY A 126 1.84 -9.06 -8.33
C GLY A 126 1.37 -7.91 -9.23
N THR A 127 0.87 -6.81 -8.65
CA THR A 127 0.45 -5.64 -9.44
C THR A 127 1.64 -4.75 -9.82
N GLN A 128 1.76 -4.40 -11.11
CA GLN A 128 2.80 -3.51 -11.63
C GLN A 128 2.34 -2.05 -11.60
N GLY A 129 1.99 -1.58 -10.40
CA GLY A 129 1.51 -0.22 -10.16
C GLY A 129 2.62 0.82 -10.08
N GLY A 130 2.22 2.09 -10.25
CA GLY A 130 3.03 3.25 -9.88
C GLY A 130 2.97 3.55 -8.38
N GLY A 131 3.37 4.76 -7.98
CA GLY A 131 3.46 5.15 -6.57
C GLY A 131 2.37 6.11 -6.06
N MET A 132 1.38 6.48 -6.89
CA MET A 132 0.45 7.58 -6.60
C MET A 132 -0.31 7.37 -5.28
N ASP A 133 -0.84 6.17 -5.09
CA ASP A 133 -1.71 5.81 -3.98
C ASP A 133 -0.97 5.87 -2.63
N GLN A 134 0.28 5.40 -2.63
CA GLN A 134 1.15 5.39 -1.46
C GLN A 134 1.70 6.80 -1.20
N ALA A 135 2.09 7.53 -2.25
CA ALA A 135 2.53 8.91 -2.13
C ALA A 135 1.45 9.80 -1.51
N ILE A 136 0.19 9.71 -1.98
CA ILE A 136 -0.88 10.51 -1.42
C ILE A 136 -1.23 10.10 0.01
N ALA A 137 -1.09 8.81 0.38
CA ALA A 137 -1.31 8.36 1.75
C ALA A 137 -0.34 9.00 2.76
N PHE A 138 0.92 9.23 2.39
CA PHE A 138 1.91 9.87 3.28
C PHE A 138 1.97 11.40 3.16
N LEU A 139 1.82 11.93 1.94
CA LEU A 139 2.13 13.32 1.61
C LEU A 139 0.90 14.24 1.55
N ALA A 140 -0.32 13.70 1.72
CA ALA A 140 -1.52 14.52 1.79
C ALA A 140 -1.43 15.59 2.89
N LYS A 141 -2.01 16.76 2.60
CA LYS A 141 -2.24 17.84 3.54
C LYS A 141 -3.71 18.20 3.55
N GLN A 142 -4.29 18.27 4.75
CA GLN A 142 -5.70 18.60 4.94
C GLN A 142 -6.05 19.92 4.23
N GLY A 143 -7.23 19.95 3.60
CA GLY A 143 -7.73 21.12 2.87
C GLY A 143 -7.11 21.36 1.49
N THR A 144 -6.25 20.45 1.00
CA THR A 144 -5.65 20.57 -0.33
C THR A 144 -5.62 19.25 -1.09
N ALA A 145 -5.74 19.33 -2.41
CA ALA A 145 -5.22 18.29 -3.28
C ALA A 145 -3.69 18.38 -3.36
N GLN A 146 -3.03 17.39 -3.95
CA GLN A 146 -1.59 17.41 -4.17
C GLN A 146 -1.32 17.10 -5.64
N PHE A 147 -0.47 17.91 -6.26
CA PHE A 147 0.20 17.58 -7.51
C PHE A 147 1.44 16.77 -7.18
N ILE A 148 1.46 15.50 -7.60
CA ILE A 148 2.53 14.55 -7.29
C ILE A 148 3.43 14.40 -8.50
N GLU A 149 4.72 14.66 -8.29
CA GLU A 149 5.79 14.54 -9.27
C GLU A 149 6.68 13.35 -8.92
N TRP A 150 7.27 12.73 -9.93
CA TRP A 150 8.17 11.56 -9.80
C TRP A 150 9.56 11.93 -10.31
N ASN A 151 10.60 11.24 -9.81
CA ASN A 151 12.00 11.46 -10.20
C ASN A 151 12.51 12.90 -10.02
N PRO A 152 12.51 13.46 -8.78
CA PRO A 152 12.25 12.82 -7.49
C PRO A 152 10.78 12.90 -7.03
N LEU A 153 10.41 12.11 -6.01
CA LEU A 153 9.08 12.18 -5.40
C LEU A 153 8.87 13.53 -4.70
N LYS A 154 7.90 14.31 -5.20
CA LYS A 154 7.51 15.60 -4.64
C LYS A 154 6.00 15.77 -4.67
N ALA A 155 5.45 16.42 -3.65
CA ALA A 155 4.04 16.76 -3.56
C ALA A 155 3.86 18.25 -3.33
N THR A 156 3.18 18.92 -4.27
CA THR A 156 2.90 20.35 -4.22
C THR A 156 1.40 20.54 -3.94
N PRO A 157 1.00 21.29 -2.90
CA PRO A 157 -0.42 21.53 -2.62
C PRO A 157 -1.15 22.23 -3.76
N VAL A 158 -2.37 21.79 -4.03
CA VAL A 158 -3.28 22.38 -5.01
C VAL A 158 -4.59 22.72 -4.30
N HIS A 159 -4.97 24.00 -4.31
CA HIS A 159 -6.25 24.44 -3.80
C HIS A 159 -7.36 24.15 -4.80
N LEU A 160 -8.42 23.52 -4.33
CA LEU A 160 -9.60 23.23 -5.14
C LEU A 160 -10.50 24.48 -5.22
N PRO A 161 -11.31 24.63 -6.28
CA PRO A 161 -12.26 25.74 -6.39
C PRO A 161 -13.26 25.73 -5.23
N ASN A 162 -13.44 26.87 -4.56
CA ASN A 162 -14.34 26.99 -3.41
C ASN A 162 -15.83 26.92 -3.79
N ASN A 163 -16.16 27.03 -5.08
CA ASN A 163 -17.52 27.02 -5.60
C ASN A 163 -17.93 25.65 -6.16
N ALA A 164 -17.17 24.60 -5.90
CA ALA A 164 -17.45 23.24 -6.33
C ALA A 164 -17.18 22.24 -5.21
N VAL A 165 -17.86 21.09 -5.26
CA VAL A 165 -17.64 19.97 -4.35
C VAL A 165 -17.32 18.70 -5.14
N PHE A 166 -16.43 17.87 -4.60
CA PHE A 166 -16.16 16.54 -5.14
C PHE A 166 -17.05 15.52 -4.42
N VAL A 167 -17.78 14.73 -5.20
CA VAL A 167 -18.64 13.65 -4.68
C VAL A 167 -18.12 12.32 -5.20
N ILE A 168 -17.93 11.35 -4.31
CA ILE A 168 -17.57 9.98 -4.65
C ILE A 168 -18.85 9.13 -4.69
N ALA A 169 -19.19 8.62 -5.86
CA ALA A 169 -20.30 7.69 -6.06
C ALA A 169 -19.76 6.31 -6.42
N ASN A 170 -19.97 5.32 -5.54
CA ASN A 170 -19.51 3.95 -5.76
C ASN A 170 -20.47 3.20 -6.70
N SER A 171 -19.95 2.62 -7.79
CA SER A 171 -20.73 1.83 -8.74
C SER A 171 -21.22 0.49 -8.19
N LEU A 172 -20.68 0.06 -7.03
CA LEU A 172 -20.89 -1.24 -6.41
C LEU A 172 -20.31 -2.43 -7.19
N SER A 173 -19.61 -2.17 -8.30
CA SER A 173 -18.85 -3.19 -9.02
C SER A 173 -17.46 -3.32 -8.39
N GLU A 174 -17.19 -4.44 -7.73
CA GLU A 174 -15.88 -4.73 -7.15
C GLU A 174 -14.88 -5.16 -8.23
N ALA A 175 -13.69 -4.55 -8.22
CA ALA A 175 -12.58 -4.92 -9.09
C ALA A 175 -11.29 -5.12 -8.28
N ASN A 176 -10.89 -6.37 -8.09
CA ASN A 176 -9.62 -6.69 -7.44
C ASN A 176 -8.48 -6.71 -8.47
N LYS A 177 -7.68 -5.65 -8.46
CA LYS A 177 -6.56 -5.42 -9.40
C LYS A 177 -5.50 -6.52 -9.35
N ALA A 178 -5.34 -7.19 -8.21
CA ALA A 178 -4.38 -8.28 -8.05
C ALA A 178 -4.97 -9.66 -8.42
N ALA A 179 -6.26 -9.72 -8.75
CA ALA A 179 -6.94 -10.95 -9.15
C ALA A 179 -7.07 -11.09 -10.68
N THR A 180 -6.86 -10.02 -11.45
CA THR A 180 -6.93 -10.04 -12.91
C THR A 180 -5.65 -9.48 -13.55
N SER A 181 -5.40 -9.84 -14.80
CA SER A 181 -4.23 -9.37 -15.55
C SER A 181 -4.45 -8.00 -16.21
N ASP A 182 -5.69 -7.50 -16.24
CA ASP A 182 -6.09 -6.29 -16.99
C ASP A 182 -5.22 -5.08 -16.65
N PHE A 183 -4.95 -4.89 -15.35
CA PHE A 183 -4.13 -3.78 -14.87
C PHE A 183 -2.69 -3.89 -15.39
N ASN A 184 -2.07 -5.05 -15.24
CA ASN A 184 -0.68 -5.29 -15.65
C ASN A 184 -0.53 -5.25 -17.18
N GLN A 185 -1.51 -5.73 -17.94
CA GLN A 185 -1.49 -5.64 -19.42
C GLN A 185 -1.34 -4.20 -19.90
N ARG A 186 -2.01 -3.24 -19.22
CA ARG A 186 -1.86 -1.82 -19.54
C ARG A 186 -0.45 -1.32 -19.23
N THR A 187 0.10 -1.66 -18.07
CA THR A 187 1.49 -1.29 -17.71
C THR A 187 2.47 -1.80 -18.76
N TYR A 188 2.40 -3.08 -19.11
CA TYR A 188 3.28 -3.67 -20.12
C TYR A 188 3.12 -3.04 -21.50
N SER A 189 1.88 -2.73 -21.93
CA SER A 189 1.63 -2.10 -23.22
C SER A 189 2.30 -0.72 -23.35
N VAL A 190 2.28 0.08 -22.29
CA VAL A 190 2.93 1.40 -22.27
C VAL A 190 4.46 1.24 -22.25
N SER A 191 4.98 0.34 -21.42
CA SER A 191 6.43 0.07 -21.37
C SER A 191 6.97 -0.42 -22.72
N PHE A 192 6.24 -1.31 -23.40
CA PHE A 192 6.62 -1.79 -24.72
C PHE A 192 6.65 -0.64 -25.75
N ASN A 193 5.62 0.21 -25.77
CA ASN A 193 5.56 1.34 -26.70
C ASN A 193 6.70 2.35 -26.46
N LEU A 194 7.09 2.60 -25.21
CA LEU A 194 8.24 3.46 -24.90
C LEU A 194 9.54 2.89 -25.46
N VAL A 195 9.81 1.60 -25.20
CA VAL A 195 11.01 0.92 -25.73
C VAL A 195 11.04 0.96 -27.26
N VAL A 196 9.90 0.72 -27.92
CA VAL A 196 9.82 0.85 -29.37
C VAL A 196 10.14 2.29 -29.76
N SER A 197 9.49 3.30 -29.19
CA SER A 197 9.72 4.70 -29.57
C SER A 197 11.17 5.19 -29.38
N GLU A 198 11.90 4.64 -28.40
CA GLU A 198 13.32 4.94 -28.18
C GLU A 198 14.23 4.28 -29.22
N GLN A 199 13.83 3.18 -29.84
CA GLN A 199 14.59 2.52 -30.91
C GLN A 199 14.46 3.20 -32.28
N TRP A 200 13.45 4.08 -32.46
CA TRP A 200 13.19 4.79 -33.71
C TRP A 200 13.63 6.26 -33.70
N ASN A 201 14.29 6.72 -32.63
CA ASN A 201 14.94 8.03 -32.52
C ASN A 201 16.47 7.87 -32.45
#